data_AF-A0A2V5Q8V4-F1
#
_entry.id   AF-A0A2V5Q8V4-F1
#
_cell.length_a   1.000
_cell.length_b   1.000
_cell.length_c   1.000
_cell.angle_alpha   90.00
_cell.angle_beta   90.00
_cell.angle_gamma   90.00
#
_symmetry.space_group_name_H-M   'P 1'
#
loop_
_entity.id
_entity.type
_entity.pdbx_description
1 polymer ?
#
loop_
_entity_poly.entity_id
_entity_poly.type
_entity_poly.pdbx_seq_one_letter_code
_entity_poly.pdbx_strand_id
1 'polypeptide(L)'
;MKTGATVRAFVAIFVSTAFLWMLVLGVSPQLHSRVHSDANRVEHTCAVTLTTSGNYTHSPPALVIGVPVAFSEFSEIPVLNPVWVQPLLFGAHIFAHAPPAYS
;
A
#
# COMPACT_ATOMS: atom_id res chain seq x y z
N MET A 1 13.59 15.17 -24.43
CA MET A 1 13.17 14.79 -23.06
C MET A 1 11.71 15.15 -22.69
N LYS A 2 10.83 15.61 -23.60
CA LYS A 2 9.43 15.95 -23.27
C LYS A 2 8.42 14.79 -23.33
N THR A 3 8.78 13.69 -23.99
CA THR A 3 7.87 12.55 -24.23
C THR A 3 7.55 11.76 -22.96
N GLY A 4 8.51 11.57 -22.06
CA GLY A 4 8.31 10.78 -20.84
C GLY A 4 7.33 11.39 -19.84
N ALA A 5 7.38 12.71 -19.63
CA ALA A 5 6.47 13.40 -18.72
C ALA A 5 5.02 13.37 -19.22
N THR A 6 4.83 13.59 -20.53
CA THR A 6 3.51 13.56 -21.17
C THR A 6 2.90 12.17 -21.11
N VAL A 7 3.66 11.11 -21.40
CA VAL A 7 3.18 9.72 -21.29
C VAL A 7 2.77 9.39 -19.84
N ARG A 8 3.59 9.77 -18.86
CA ARG A 8 3.25 9.54 -17.43
C ARG A 8 1.99 10.29 -17.02
N ALA A 9 1.78 11.52 -17.50
CA ALA A 9 0.57 12.28 -17.25
C ALA A 9 -0.67 11.61 -17.85
N PHE A 10 -0.59 11.15 -19.11
CA PHE A 10 -1.68 10.41 -19.74
C PHE A 10 -2.04 9.13 -18.98
N VAL A 11 -1.03 8.35 -18.58
CA VAL A 11 -1.23 7.15 -17.77
C VAL A 11 -1.90 7.51 -16.43
N ALA A 12 -1.41 8.54 -15.74
CA ALA A 12 -1.96 8.97 -14.47
C ALA A 12 -3.43 9.41 -14.58
N ILE A 13 -3.77 10.18 -15.62
CA ILE A 13 -5.15 10.62 -15.87
C ILE A 13 -6.05 9.41 -16.13
N PHE A 14 -5.59 8.48 -16.97
CA PHE A 14 -6.38 7.29 -17.32
C PHE A 14 -6.64 6.41 -16.09
N VAL A 15 -5.59 6.11 -15.31
CA VAL A 15 -5.69 5.30 -14.09
C VAL A 15 -6.59 5.99 -13.04
N SER A 16 -6.42 7.30 -12.85
CA SER A 16 -7.24 8.05 -11.89
C SER A 16 -8.72 8.07 -12.29
N THR A 17 -8.99 8.27 -13.58
CA THR A 17 -10.36 8.28 -14.11
C THR A 17 -11.01 6.90 -13.95
N ALA A 18 -10.29 5.83 -14.29
CA ALA A 18 -10.76 4.46 -14.10
C ALA A 18 -11.06 4.15 -12.62
N PHE A 19 -10.18 4.57 -11.71
CA PHE A 19 -10.36 4.37 -10.27
C PHE A 19 -11.57 5.12 -9.73
N LEU A 20 -11.73 6.41 -10.07
CA LEU A 20 -12.90 7.21 -9.69
C LEU A 20 -14.19 6.60 -10.24
N TRP A 21 -14.16 6.09 -11.47
CA TRP A 21 -15.30 5.40 -12.06
C TRP A 21 -15.67 4.13 -11.27
N MET A 22 -14.69 3.32 -10.88
CA MET A 22 -14.93 2.15 -10.04
C MET A 22 -15.54 2.52 -8.68
N LEU A 23 -15.09 3.62 -8.05
CA LEU A 23 -15.69 4.11 -6.81
C LEU A 23 -17.16 4.50 -6.98
N VAL A 24 -17.49 5.22 -8.06
CA VAL A 24 -18.87 5.63 -8.37
C VAL A 24 -19.77 4.42 -8.59
N LEU A 25 -19.30 3.40 -9.31
CA LEU A 25 -20.03 2.14 -9.47
C LEU A 25 -20.16 1.37 -8.15
N GLY A 26 -19.14 1.42 -7.31
CA GLY A 26 -19.11 0.75 -6.02
C GLY A 26 -20.15 1.27 -5.02
N VAL A 27 -20.46 2.57 -5.06
CA VAL A 27 -21.48 3.18 -4.17
C VAL A 27 -22.90 3.16 -4.75
N SER A 28 -23.08 2.75 -6.00
CA SER A 28 -24.38 2.74 -6.68
C SER A 28 -24.66 1.41 -7.41
N PRO A 29 -25.31 0.44 -6.74
CA PRO A 29 -25.65 -0.86 -7.34
C PRO A 29 -26.53 -0.75 -8.59
N GLN A 30 -27.42 0.25 -8.63
CA GLN A 30 -28.27 0.50 -9.80
C GLN A 30 -27.44 0.91 -11.02
N LEU A 31 -26.44 1.76 -10.84
CA LEU A 31 -25.55 2.15 -11.93
C LEU A 31 -24.64 0.99 -12.34
N HIS A 32 -24.14 0.21 -11.38
CA HIS A 32 -23.36 -0.99 -11.65
C HIS A 32 -24.17 -2.01 -12.49
N SER A 33 -25.45 -2.22 -12.17
CA SER A 33 -26.35 -3.09 -12.94
C SER A 33 -26.66 -2.61 -14.36
N ARG A 34 -26.49 -1.30 -14.64
CA ARG A 34 -26.63 -0.75 -15.99
C ARG A 34 -25.41 -1.03 -16.86
N VAL A 35 -24.24 -1.23 -16.26
CA VAL A 35 -23.02 -1.62 -16.98
C VAL A 35 -23.09 -3.11 -17.35
N HIS A 36 -23.51 -3.96 -16.41
CA HIS A 36 -23.83 -5.37 -16.68
C HIS A 36 -24.86 -5.91 -15.69
N SER A 37 -25.78 -6.74 -16.18
CA SER A 37 -27.02 -7.11 -15.49
C SER A 37 -26.84 -8.02 -14.28
N ASP A 38 -25.71 -8.69 -14.16
CA ASP A 38 -25.33 -9.60 -13.07
C ASP A 38 -24.55 -8.91 -11.94
N ALA A 39 -24.32 -7.60 -12.04
CA ALA A 39 -23.53 -6.82 -11.07
C ALA A 39 -23.97 -6.93 -9.60
N ASN A 40 -25.24 -7.26 -9.37
CA ASN A 40 -25.84 -7.33 -8.03
C ASN A 40 -25.89 -8.76 -7.46
N ARG A 41 -25.28 -9.75 -8.14
CA ARG A 41 -25.16 -11.11 -7.61
C ARG A 41 -24.05 -11.18 -6.57
N VAL A 42 -24.24 -12.01 -5.54
CA VAL A 42 -23.30 -12.12 -4.41
C VAL A 42 -21.97 -12.72 -4.87
N GLU A 43 -22.00 -13.61 -5.85
CA GLU A 43 -20.86 -14.32 -6.42
C GLU A 43 -20.15 -13.51 -7.52
N HIS A 44 -20.64 -12.29 -7.82
CA HIS A 44 -20.10 -11.48 -8.91
C HIS A 44 -18.75 -10.86 -8.54
N THR A 45 -17.74 -11.17 -9.35
CA THR A 45 -16.38 -10.62 -9.18
C THR A 45 -16.01 -9.77 -10.38
N CYS A 46 -15.82 -8.47 -10.17
CA CYS A 46 -15.32 -7.52 -11.16
C CYS A 46 -14.38 -6.52 -10.51
N ALA A 47 -13.77 -5.64 -11.32
CA ALA A 47 -12.83 -4.64 -10.82
C ALA A 47 -13.46 -3.71 -9.75
N VAL A 48 -14.76 -3.41 -9.87
CA VAL A 48 -15.52 -2.64 -8.86
C VAL A 48 -15.59 -3.39 -7.54
N THR A 49 -16.00 -4.67 -7.54
CA THR A 49 -16.14 -5.45 -6.30
C THR A 49 -14.80 -5.76 -5.65
N LEU A 50 -13.73 -5.96 -6.44
CA LEU A 50 -12.37 -6.08 -5.91
C LEU A 50 -11.91 -4.77 -5.23
N THR A 51 -12.19 -3.63 -5.85
CA THR A 51 -11.82 -2.31 -5.29
C THR A 51 -12.58 -2.01 -4.00
N THR A 52 -13.86 -2.37 -3.91
CA THR A 52 -14.69 -2.09 -2.72
C THR A 52 -14.48 -3.09 -1.58
N SER A 53 -14.28 -4.37 -1.89
CA SER A 53 -14.06 -5.41 -0.86
C SER A 53 -12.65 -5.39 -0.28
N GLY A 54 -11.68 -4.83 -1.02
CA GLY A 54 -10.26 -4.94 -0.68
C GLY A 54 -9.74 -6.38 -0.69
N ASN A 55 -10.55 -7.34 -1.15
CA ASN A 55 -10.21 -8.76 -1.17
C ASN A 55 -9.46 -9.06 -2.47
N TYR A 56 -8.15 -9.04 -2.39
CA TYR A 56 -7.28 -9.49 -3.46
C TYR A 56 -6.72 -10.85 -3.08
N THR A 57 -6.80 -11.83 -3.99
CA THR A 57 -6.03 -13.06 -3.86
C THR A 57 -4.57 -12.70 -3.99
N HIS A 58 -3.92 -12.44 -2.86
CA HIS A 58 -2.48 -12.28 -2.81
C HIS A 58 -1.86 -13.61 -3.23
N SER A 59 -0.89 -13.57 -4.15
CA SER A 59 -0.01 -14.71 -4.34
C SER A 59 0.55 -15.09 -2.97
N PRO A 60 0.60 -16.40 -2.61
CA PRO A 60 1.27 -16.82 -1.39
C PRO A 60 2.64 -16.13 -1.34
N PRO A 61 3.04 -15.54 -0.20
CA PRO A 61 4.39 -15.01 -0.07
C PRO A 61 5.35 -16.14 -0.44
N ALA A 62 6.26 -15.86 -1.37
CA ALA A 62 7.30 -16.83 -1.71
C ALA A 62 7.99 -17.20 -0.40
N LEU A 63 7.97 -18.49 -0.06
CA LEU A 63 8.57 -18.98 1.17
C LEU A 63 10.09 -18.82 1.01
N VAL A 64 10.65 -17.72 1.52
CA VAL A 64 12.09 -17.51 1.57
C VAL A 64 12.63 -18.40 2.68
N ILE A 65 12.79 -19.70 2.38
CA ILE A 65 13.61 -20.60 3.19
C ILE A 65 15.07 -20.23 2.90
N GLY A 66 15.56 -19.19 3.55
CA GLY A 66 16.99 -18.94 3.68
C GLY A 66 17.48 -19.60 4.95
N VAL A 67 18.56 -20.38 4.87
CA VAL A 67 19.32 -20.76 6.07
C VAL A 67 19.77 -19.46 6.73
N PRO A 68 19.50 -19.22 8.03
CA PRO A 68 20.08 -18.08 8.72
C PRO A 68 21.60 -18.22 8.66
N VAL A 69 22.24 -17.42 7.82
CA VAL A 69 23.69 -17.26 7.83
C VAL A 69 23.99 -16.57 9.15
N ALA A 70 24.72 -17.26 10.03
CA ALA A 70 25.25 -16.66 11.24
C ALA A 70 26.17 -15.51 10.81
N PHE A 71 25.66 -14.28 10.85
CA PHE A 71 26.51 -13.10 10.79
C PHE A 71 27.35 -13.12 12.06
N SER A 72 28.67 -13.24 11.90
CA SER A 72 29.61 -12.98 12.99
C SER A 72 29.29 -11.60 13.52
N GLU A 73 28.91 -11.55 14.79
CA GLU A 73 28.57 -10.35 15.53
C GLU A 73 29.70 -9.34 15.36
N PHE A 74 29.46 -8.33 14.53
CA PHE A 74 30.33 -7.16 14.43
C PHE A 74 29.44 -5.93 14.45
N SER A 75 29.13 -5.50 15.66
CA SER A 75 28.81 -4.10 15.87
C SER A 75 29.50 -3.70 17.17
N GLU A 76 30.70 -3.15 17.04
CA GLU A 76 31.06 -2.06 17.94
C GLU A 76 29.98 -1.00 17.73
N ILE A 77 29.00 -0.99 18.64
CA ILE A 77 27.88 -0.06 18.60
C ILE A 77 28.52 1.31 18.85
N PRO A 78 28.58 2.22 17.85
CA PRO A 78 29.02 3.58 18.12
C PRO A 78 28.10 4.12 19.21
N VAL A 79 28.64 4.78 20.23
CA VAL A 79 27.83 5.42 21.26
C VAL A 79 26.89 6.41 20.56
N LEU A 80 25.63 6.02 20.40
CA LEU A 80 24.59 6.84 19.79
C LEU A 80 24.22 7.91 20.81
N ASN A 81 24.67 9.14 20.59
CA ASN A 81 24.19 10.26 21.36
C ASN A 81 22.71 10.49 21.02
N PRO A 82 21.80 10.51 22.00
CA PRO A 82 20.40 10.79 21.75
C PRO A 82 20.26 12.25 21.29
N VAL A 83 20.01 12.44 19.99
CA VAL A 83 19.63 13.75 19.45
C VAL A 83 18.11 13.77 19.33
N TRP A 84 17.47 14.63 20.13
CA TRP A 84 16.04 14.87 20.02
C TRP A 84 15.74 15.57 18.69
N VAL A 85 15.21 14.81 17.74
CA VAL A 85 14.71 15.36 16.46
C VAL A 85 13.25 15.77 16.61
N GLN A 86 12.92 16.96 16.13
CA GLN A 86 11.53 17.42 16.06
C GLN A 86 10.71 16.46 15.17
N PRO A 87 9.49 16.09 15.59
CA PRO A 87 8.65 15.18 14.82
C PRO A 87 8.26 15.82 13.50
N LEU A 88 8.68 15.22 12.39
CA LEU A 88 8.49 15.79 11.05
C LEU A 88 7.03 15.65 10.56
N LEU A 89 6.28 14.66 11.07
CA LEU A 89 4.92 14.33 10.61
C LEU A 89 4.05 13.81 11.77
N PHE A 90 2.89 14.45 11.99
CA PHE A 90 1.79 13.99 12.84
C PHE A 90 2.17 13.51 14.26
N GLY A 91 3.19 14.11 14.89
CA GLY A 91 3.63 13.74 16.24
C GLY A 91 4.25 12.34 16.35
N ALA A 92 4.46 11.65 15.23
CA ALA A 92 5.11 10.35 15.21
C ALA A 92 6.64 10.56 15.28
N HIS A 93 7.24 10.12 16.37
CA HIS A 93 8.70 10.05 16.50
C HIS A 93 9.19 8.72 15.92
N ILE A 94 9.23 8.61 14.60
CA ILE A 94 9.63 7.38 13.88
C ILE A 94 11.08 6.94 14.23
N PHE A 95 11.89 7.88 14.74
CA PHE A 95 13.26 7.65 15.20
C PHE A 95 13.42 7.71 16.73
N ALA A 96 12.34 7.78 17.52
CA ALA A 96 12.46 7.67 18.96
C ALA A 96 12.74 6.21 19.34
N HIS A 97 13.91 5.98 19.93
CA HIS A 97 14.21 4.70 20.57
C HIS A 97 13.39 4.56 21.87
N ALA A 98 13.04 3.32 22.22
CA ALA A 98 12.41 3.02 23.51
C ALA A 98 13.32 3.48 24.65
N PRO A 99 12.76 3.96 25.78
CA PRO A 99 13.56 4.36 26.94
C PRO A 99 14.44 3.18 27.40
N PRO A 100 15.67 3.45 27.88
CA PRO A 100 16.57 2.40 28.35
C PRO A 100 15.90 1.62 29.48
N ALA A 101 16.02 0.29 29.45
CA ALA A 101 15.55 -0.54 30.54
C ALA A 101 16.36 -0.22 31.80
N TYR A 102 15.68 0.21 32.86
CA TYR A 102 16.31 0.39 34.17
C TYR A 102 16.66 -1.00 34.72
N SER A 103 17.94 -1.23 35.02
CA SER A 103 18.44 -2.35 35.81
C SER A 103 18.38 -2.04 37.30
#